data_AF-A0A0B8WF55-F1
#
_entry.id   AF-A0A0B8WF55-F1
#
_cell.length_a   1.000
_cell.length_b   1.000
_cell.length_c   1.000
_cell.angle_alpha   90.00
_cell.angle_beta   90.00
_cell.angle_gamma   90.00
#
_symmetry.space_group_name_H-M   'P 1'
#
loop_
_entity.id
_entity.type
_entity.pdbx_description
1 polymer ?
#
loop_
_entity_poly.entity_id
_entity_poly.type
_entity_poly.pdbx_seq_one_letter_code
_entity_poly.pdbx_strand_id
1 'polypeptide(L)'
;MDEPTTRPDRDTTLVDEKYSLKADRDAFEKLRKDIPPERQKENDEKAFMDQLMSDLSRSPSEVRSRFSSIINKKRELFNKDMTKAREEFNKTQKKERDEFTKKQAEARKAFSKKKVTSDERKEFFEDLDGERKDFYSKQKEQRDEFEADMRDKRKNFEDYARAKTDEFNQLHRDYTKRHDENKKAQADMKKQTEEKRKQLQKNIDQEYESIRQKDPTVLEPTGLGQ
;
A
#
# COMPACT_ATOMS: atom_id res chain seq x y z
N MET A 1 -28.40 49.10 8.43
CA MET A 1 -29.26 48.43 7.44
C MET A 1 -28.36 47.45 6.73
N ASP A 2 -28.18 46.27 7.32
CA ASP A 2 -27.35 45.19 6.77
C ASP A 2 -28.26 44.25 5.99
N GLU A 3 -28.06 44.17 4.68
CA GLU A 3 -28.68 43.14 3.85
C GLU A 3 -27.78 41.90 3.80
N PRO A 4 -28.31 40.68 4.07
CA PRO A 4 -27.54 39.46 4.00
C PRO A 4 -27.46 38.96 2.55
N THR A 5 -26.26 38.96 1.99
CA THR A 5 -25.98 38.30 0.71
C THR A 5 -25.85 36.79 0.93
N THR A 6 -26.93 36.07 0.65
CA THR A 6 -26.94 34.60 0.55
C THR A 6 -26.19 34.17 -0.70
N ARG A 7 -25.02 33.55 -0.54
CA ARG A 7 -24.34 32.83 -1.64
C ARG A 7 -25.06 31.49 -1.85
N PRO A 8 -25.54 31.16 -3.06
CA PRO A 8 -26.07 29.82 -3.31
C PRO A 8 -24.93 28.81 -3.40
N ASP A 9 -24.96 27.81 -2.52
CA ASP A 9 -24.23 26.55 -2.66
C ASP A 9 -24.50 25.96 -4.04
N ARG A 10 -23.47 25.88 -4.88
CA ARG A 10 -23.53 25.18 -6.15
C ARG A 10 -22.74 23.89 -6.04
N ASP A 11 -23.44 22.86 -5.57
CA ASP A 11 -23.19 21.48 -5.94
C ASP A 11 -23.68 21.25 -7.38
N THR A 12 -23.15 22.03 -8.33
CA THR A 12 -23.41 21.84 -9.76
C THR A 12 -22.33 20.93 -10.28
N THR A 13 -22.68 19.66 -10.47
CA THR A 13 -21.87 18.72 -11.24
C THR A 13 -21.41 19.39 -12.54
N LEU A 14 -20.11 19.31 -12.84
CA LEU A 14 -19.49 20.05 -13.95
C LEU A 14 -20.04 19.64 -15.34
N VAL A 15 -20.79 18.55 -15.40
CA VAL A 15 -21.32 17.91 -16.62
C VAL A 15 -22.69 17.31 -16.30
N ASP A 16 -23.65 17.50 -17.21
CA ASP A 16 -25.01 16.92 -17.17
C ASP A 16 -24.97 15.40 -16.90
N GLU A 17 -25.94 14.89 -16.12
CA GLU A 17 -25.98 13.47 -15.73
C GLU A 17 -25.99 12.50 -16.93
N LYS A 18 -26.56 12.93 -18.07
CA LYS A 18 -26.57 12.17 -19.34
C LYS A 18 -25.18 11.93 -19.92
N TYR A 19 -24.21 12.80 -19.64
CA TYR A 19 -22.81 12.69 -20.07
C TYR A 19 -21.87 12.33 -18.91
N SER A 20 -22.44 12.05 -17.74
CA SER A 20 -21.69 11.65 -16.56
C SER A 20 -21.35 10.17 -16.62
N LEU A 21 -20.09 9.84 -16.38
CA LEU A 21 -19.59 8.46 -16.24
C LEU A 21 -20.13 7.75 -14.99
N LYS A 22 -21.09 8.35 -14.26
CA LYS A 22 -21.68 7.78 -13.06
C LYS A 22 -22.42 6.48 -13.37
N ALA A 23 -23.19 6.44 -14.47
CA ALA A 23 -23.84 5.21 -14.93
C ALA A 23 -22.84 4.11 -15.27
N ASP A 24 -21.71 4.46 -15.89
CA ASP A 24 -20.64 3.51 -16.20
C ASP A 24 -19.93 3.01 -14.93
N ARG A 25 -19.67 3.89 -13.95
CA ARG A 25 -19.11 3.51 -12.64
C ARG A 25 -20.04 2.56 -11.89
N ASP A 26 -21.33 2.84 -11.87
CA ASP A 26 -22.33 1.99 -11.22
C ASP A 26 -22.47 0.64 -11.95
N ALA A 27 -22.31 0.61 -13.27
CA ALA A 27 -22.25 -0.61 -14.06
C ALA A 27 -20.97 -1.43 -13.77
N PHE A 28 -19.81 -0.77 -13.62
CA PHE A 28 -18.57 -1.42 -13.22
C PHE A 28 -18.63 -1.97 -11.78
N GLU A 29 -19.30 -1.28 -10.86
CA GLU A 29 -19.52 -1.79 -9.50
C GLU A 29 -20.44 -3.02 -9.49
N LYS A 30 -21.45 -3.06 -10.36
CA LYS A 30 -22.28 -4.25 -10.54
C LYS A 30 -21.46 -5.42 -11.11
N LEU A 31 -20.66 -5.18 -12.15
CA LEU A 31 -19.75 -6.18 -12.71
C LEU A 31 -18.70 -6.66 -11.70
N ARG A 32 -18.22 -5.79 -10.80
CA ARG A 32 -17.31 -6.17 -9.72
C ARG A 32 -17.93 -7.18 -8.75
N LYS A 33 -19.24 -7.12 -8.48
CA LYS A 33 -19.91 -8.07 -7.56
C LYS A 33 -19.84 -9.52 -8.05
N ASP A 34 -19.76 -9.73 -9.36
CA ASP A 34 -19.70 -11.06 -9.97
C ASP A 34 -18.26 -11.62 -10.06
N ILE A 35 -17.24 -10.81 -9.78
CA ILE A 35 -15.84 -11.23 -9.80
C ILE A 35 -15.50 -11.91 -8.46
N PRO A 36 -14.85 -13.08 -8.46
CA PRO A 36 -14.36 -13.72 -7.24
C PRO A 36 -13.46 -12.79 -6.40
N PRO A 37 -13.56 -12.80 -5.06
CA PRO A 37 -12.88 -11.84 -4.19
C PRO A 37 -11.34 -11.92 -4.28
N GLU A 38 -10.78 -13.08 -4.62
CA GLU A 38 -9.34 -13.23 -4.85
C GLU A 38 -8.89 -12.46 -6.10
N ARG A 39 -9.64 -12.58 -7.20
CA ARG A 39 -9.36 -11.84 -8.43
C ARG A 39 -9.56 -10.34 -8.28
N GLN A 40 -10.50 -9.92 -7.44
CA GLN A 40 -10.68 -8.50 -7.13
C GLN A 40 -9.41 -7.93 -6.47
N LYS A 41 -8.87 -8.61 -5.46
CA LYS A 41 -7.63 -8.19 -4.76
C LYS A 41 -6.44 -8.13 -5.71
N GLU A 42 -6.26 -9.15 -6.54
CA GLU A 42 -5.19 -9.17 -7.54
C GLU A 42 -5.30 -8.00 -8.53
N ASN A 43 -6.52 -7.70 -9.00
CA ASN A 43 -6.76 -6.60 -9.92
C ASN A 43 -6.54 -5.23 -9.25
N ASP A 44 -6.96 -5.05 -8.01
CA ASP A 44 -6.75 -3.83 -7.25
C ASP A 44 -5.25 -3.59 -6.96
N GLU A 45 -4.49 -4.66 -6.68
CA GLU A 45 -3.05 -4.59 -6.50
C GLU A 45 -2.32 -4.22 -7.81
N LYS A 46 -2.75 -4.78 -8.94
CA LYS A 46 -2.22 -4.40 -10.27
C LYS A 46 -2.53 -2.95 -10.59
N ALA A 47 -3.79 -2.54 -10.41
CA ALA A 47 -4.21 -1.15 -10.60
C ALA A 47 -3.41 -0.19 -9.71
N PHE A 48 -3.08 -0.60 -8.49
CA PHE A 48 -2.22 0.16 -7.60
C PHE A 48 -0.78 0.31 -8.13
N MET A 49 -0.18 -0.77 -8.63
CA MET A 49 1.16 -0.69 -9.25
C MET A 49 1.16 0.20 -10.49
N ASP A 50 0.14 0.07 -11.33
CA ASP A 50 -0.05 0.88 -12.53
C ASP A 50 -0.24 2.36 -12.18
N GLN A 51 -1.01 2.67 -11.16
CA GLN A 51 -1.18 4.03 -10.65
C GLN A 51 0.13 4.63 -10.13
N LEU A 52 1.03 3.82 -9.57
CA LEU A 52 2.34 4.27 -9.14
C LEU A 52 3.21 4.73 -10.33
N MET A 53 2.96 4.15 -11.50
CA MET A 53 3.73 4.31 -12.75
C MET A 53 2.98 5.10 -13.83
N SER A 54 1.79 5.62 -13.56
CA SER A 54 1.01 6.40 -14.54
C SER A 54 1.56 7.81 -14.73
N ASP A 55 2.22 8.36 -13.71
CA ASP A 55 2.73 9.72 -13.69
C ASP A 55 4.17 9.79 -14.18
N LEU A 56 4.34 9.97 -15.49
CA LEU A 56 5.64 10.10 -16.17
C LEU A 56 6.45 11.36 -15.78
N SER A 57 5.91 12.24 -14.94
CA SER A 57 6.67 13.38 -14.39
C SER A 57 7.62 12.97 -13.27
N ARG A 58 7.35 11.83 -12.61
CA ARG A 58 8.15 11.35 -11.48
C ARG A 58 9.38 10.61 -11.97
N SER A 59 10.49 10.79 -11.28
CA SER A 59 11.67 10.01 -11.62
C SER A 59 11.44 8.52 -11.31
N PRO A 60 12.04 7.60 -12.09
CA PRO A 60 12.00 6.17 -11.78
C PRO A 60 12.49 5.85 -10.37
N SER A 61 13.45 6.62 -9.85
CA SER A 61 13.95 6.48 -8.47
C SER A 61 12.88 6.74 -7.42
N GLU A 62 12.09 7.80 -7.57
CA GLU A 62 11.00 8.13 -6.64
C GLU A 62 9.91 7.07 -6.63
N VAL A 63 9.53 6.56 -7.80
CA VAL A 63 8.55 5.48 -7.94
C VAL A 63 9.04 4.23 -7.20
N ARG A 64 10.32 3.86 -7.38
CA ARG A 64 10.95 2.75 -6.67
C ARG A 64 10.99 2.96 -5.16
N SER A 65 11.37 4.15 -4.70
CA SER A 65 11.42 4.50 -3.29
C SER A 65 10.06 4.37 -2.61
N ARG A 66 8.99 4.86 -3.26
CA ARG A 66 7.61 4.73 -2.77
C ARG A 66 7.20 3.27 -2.63
N PHE A 67 7.44 2.45 -3.65
CA PHE A 67 7.15 1.02 -3.61
C PHE A 67 7.88 0.32 -2.46
N SER A 68 9.20 0.54 -2.34
CA SER A 68 10.00 -0.01 -1.25
C SER A 68 9.47 0.40 0.12
N SER A 69 9.07 1.66 0.31
CA SER A 69 8.47 2.15 1.55
C SER A 69 7.18 1.40 1.91
N ILE A 70 6.33 1.13 0.92
CA ILE A 70 5.08 0.39 1.12
C ILE A 70 5.36 -1.05 1.52
N ILE A 71 6.24 -1.75 0.80
CA ILE A 71 6.64 -3.12 1.13
C ILE A 71 7.23 -3.20 2.55
N ASN A 72 8.08 -2.25 2.92
CA ASN A 72 8.66 -2.19 4.26
C ASN A 72 7.58 -2.00 5.34
N LYS A 73 6.62 -1.10 5.14
CA LYS A 73 5.48 -0.93 6.05
C LYS A 73 4.66 -2.21 6.19
N LYS A 74 4.43 -2.94 5.10
CA LYS A 74 3.74 -4.24 5.14
C LYS A 74 4.54 -5.29 5.91
N ARG A 75 5.87 -5.34 5.72
CA ARG A 75 6.78 -6.20 6.49
C ARG A 75 6.74 -5.88 7.99
N GLU A 76 6.74 -4.60 8.36
CA GLU A 76 6.65 -4.15 9.74
C GLU A 76 5.32 -4.55 10.39
N LEU A 77 4.19 -4.31 9.71
CA LEU A 77 2.86 -4.72 10.19
C LEU A 77 2.78 -6.24 10.38
N PHE A 78 3.24 -7.00 9.38
CA PHE A 78 3.29 -8.46 9.47
C PHE A 78 4.13 -8.92 10.67
N ASN A 79 5.33 -8.39 10.86
CA ASN A 79 6.17 -8.74 12.00
C ASN A 79 5.50 -8.39 13.35
N LYS A 80 4.82 -7.24 13.43
CA LYS A 80 4.08 -6.84 14.63
C LYS A 80 2.95 -7.81 14.96
N ASP A 81 2.18 -8.23 13.96
CA ASP A 81 1.10 -9.19 14.14
C ASP A 81 1.63 -10.57 14.54
N MET A 82 2.77 -10.99 13.98
CA MET A 82 3.45 -12.22 14.39
C MET A 82 3.96 -12.18 15.83
N THR A 83 4.51 -11.05 16.27
CA THR A 83 4.92 -10.89 17.68
C THR A 83 3.71 -10.96 18.61
N LYS A 84 2.61 -10.27 18.27
CA LYS A 84 1.37 -10.31 19.06
C LYS A 84 0.80 -11.73 19.15
N ALA A 85 0.73 -12.45 18.04
CA ALA A 85 0.24 -13.83 18.01
C ALA A 85 1.04 -14.74 18.96
N ARG A 86 2.37 -14.59 19.00
CA ARG A 86 3.24 -15.31 19.94
C ARG A 86 2.99 -14.92 21.39
N GLU A 87 2.85 -13.64 21.68
CA GLU A 87 2.55 -13.16 23.03
C GLU A 87 1.21 -13.68 23.54
N GLU A 88 0.19 -13.65 22.70
CA GLU A 88 -1.14 -14.20 23.01
C GLU A 88 -1.08 -15.71 23.24
N PHE A 89 -0.41 -16.45 22.37
CA PHE A 89 -0.21 -17.89 22.53
C PHE A 89 0.50 -18.22 23.85
N ASN A 90 1.61 -17.54 24.15
CA ASN A 90 2.37 -17.75 25.40
C ASN A 90 1.53 -17.41 26.63
N LYS A 91 0.70 -16.36 26.56
CA LYS A 91 -0.21 -15.97 27.63
C LYS A 91 -1.28 -17.04 27.86
N THR A 92 -1.84 -17.61 26.80
CA THR A 92 -2.82 -18.70 26.87
C THR A 92 -2.20 -19.96 27.46
N GLN A 93 -1.05 -20.42 26.96
CA GLN A 93 -0.35 -21.58 27.53
C GLN A 93 -0.03 -21.39 29.02
N LYS A 94 0.41 -20.19 29.43
CA LYS A 94 0.68 -19.91 30.83
C LYS A 94 -0.57 -20.05 31.69
N LYS A 95 -1.70 -19.49 31.25
CA LYS A 95 -2.99 -19.61 31.95
C LYS A 95 -3.42 -21.05 32.08
N GLU A 96 -3.36 -21.83 30.99
CA GLU A 96 -3.74 -23.24 30.99
C GLU A 96 -2.89 -24.06 31.97
N ARG A 97 -1.57 -23.81 32.02
CA ARG A 97 -0.65 -24.46 32.97
C ARG A 97 -0.96 -24.08 34.42
N ASP A 98 -1.22 -22.81 34.68
CA ASP A 98 -1.56 -22.32 36.02
C ASP A 98 -2.89 -22.92 36.50
N GLU A 99 -3.90 -22.97 35.63
CA GLU A 99 -5.20 -23.60 35.90
C GLU A 99 -5.08 -25.10 36.12
N PHE A 100 -4.31 -25.80 35.28
CA PHE A 100 -4.05 -27.23 35.44
C PHE A 100 -3.36 -27.54 36.78
N THR A 101 -2.33 -26.76 37.12
CA THR A 101 -1.58 -26.94 38.38
C THR A 101 -2.49 -26.69 39.60
N LYS A 102 -3.35 -25.68 39.54
CA LYS A 102 -4.35 -25.41 40.60
C LYS A 102 -5.33 -26.58 40.74
N LYS A 103 -5.89 -27.08 39.63
CA LYS A 103 -6.80 -28.25 39.64
C LYS A 103 -6.14 -29.48 40.23
N GLN A 104 -4.89 -29.78 39.86
CA GLN A 104 -4.11 -30.87 40.45
C GLN A 104 -3.91 -30.70 41.97
N ALA A 105 -3.55 -29.49 42.42
CA ALA A 105 -3.38 -29.21 43.83
C ALA A 105 -4.69 -29.35 44.63
N GLU A 106 -5.80 -28.86 44.08
CA GLU A 106 -7.13 -29.00 44.65
C GLU A 106 -7.59 -30.47 44.70
N ALA A 107 -7.37 -31.25 43.64
CA ALA A 107 -7.66 -32.67 43.60
C ALA A 107 -6.90 -33.43 44.69
N ARG A 108 -5.59 -33.19 44.83
CA ARG A 108 -4.76 -33.79 45.91
C ARG A 108 -5.28 -33.38 47.29
N LYS A 109 -5.60 -32.10 47.50
CA LYS A 109 -6.12 -31.59 48.77
C LYS A 109 -7.47 -32.20 49.12
N ALA A 110 -8.36 -32.38 48.13
CA ALA A 110 -9.65 -33.00 48.30
C ALA A 110 -9.52 -34.50 48.61
N PHE A 111 -8.61 -35.20 47.93
CA PHE A 111 -8.33 -36.61 48.16
C PHE A 111 -7.75 -36.85 49.56
N SER A 112 -6.80 -36.04 50.01
CA SER A 112 -6.18 -36.15 51.35
C SER A 112 -7.15 -35.99 52.53
N LYS A 113 -8.34 -35.41 52.31
CA LYS A 113 -9.38 -35.28 53.35
C LYS A 113 -10.23 -36.55 53.51
N LYS A 114 -10.19 -37.46 52.54
CA LYS A 114 -10.97 -38.71 52.56
C LYS A 114 -10.17 -39.81 53.24
N LYS A 115 -10.86 -40.69 53.96
CA LYS A 115 -10.27 -41.98 54.37
C LYS A 115 -10.38 -42.93 53.18
N VAL A 116 -9.24 -43.38 52.67
CA VAL A 116 -9.11 -44.22 51.48
C VAL A 116 -8.17 -45.38 51.77
N THR A 117 -8.38 -46.47 51.06
CA THR A 117 -7.53 -47.67 51.11
C THR A 117 -6.19 -47.44 50.38
N SER A 118 -5.24 -48.36 50.56
CA SER A 118 -3.92 -48.26 49.90
C SER A 118 -4.03 -48.38 48.38
N ASP A 119 -4.92 -49.24 47.89
CA ASP A 119 -5.09 -49.49 46.45
C ASP A 119 -5.73 -48.27 45.76
N GLU A 120 -6.79 -47.69 46.35
CA GLU A 120 -7.41 -46.45 45.86
C GLU A 120 -6.43 -45.27 45.86
N ARG A 121 -5.51 -45.23 46.83
CA ARG A 121 -4.46 -44.21 46.87
C ARG A 121 -3.49 -44.38 45.71
N LYS A 122 -3.08 -45.61 45.40
CA LYS A 122 -2.17 -45.90 44.30
C LYS A 122 -2.79 -45.51 42.97
N GLU A 123 -4.03 -45.95 42.72
CA GLU A 123 -4.78 -45.65 41.49
C GLU A 123 -4.93 -44.14 41.28
N PHE A 124 -5.34 -43.40 42.32
CA PHE A 124 -5.47 -41.94 42.23
C PHE A 124 -4.17 -41.21 41.82
N PHE A 125 -3.02 -41.64 42.35
CA PHE A 125 -1.74 -41.02 42.00
C PHE A 125 -1.22 -41.47 40.63
N GLU A 126 -1.53 -42.68 40.19
CA GLU A 126 -1.26 -43.15 38.83
C GLU A 126 -2.08 -42.35 37.80
N ASP A 127 -3.37 -42.14 38.06
CA ASP A 127 -4.25 -41.31 37.22
C ASP A 127 -3.76 -39.85 37.15
N LEU A 128 -3.42 -39.24 38.28
CA LEU A 128 -2.88 -37.87 38.30
C LEU A 128 -1.57 -37.74 37.54
N ASP A 129 -0.71 -38.76 37.55
CA ASP A 129 0.53 -38.75 36.77
C ASP A 129 0.26 -38.97 35.27
N GLY A 130 -0.72 -39.81 34.92
CA GLY A 130 -1.24 -39.97 33.56
C GLY A 130 -1.78 -38.65 33.00
N GLU A 131 -2.71 -38.02 33.70
CA GLU A 131 -3.26 -36.71 33.32
C GLU A 131 -2.18 -35.64 33.15
N ARG A 132 -1.17 -35.65 34.03
CA ARG A 132 -0.03 -34.73 33.94
C ARG A 132 0.77 -34.96 32.67
N LYS A 133 1.13 -36.21 32.35
CA LYS A 133 1.86 -36.54 31.13
C LYS A 133 1.07 -36.14 29.89
N ASP A 134 -0.21 -36.47 29.85
CA ASP A 134 -1.09 -36.16 28.72
C ASP A 134 -1.22 -34.64 28.50
N PHE A 135 -1.41 -33.88 29.59
CA PHE A 135 -1.49 -32.43 29.51
C PHE A 135 -0.22 -31.81 28.93
N TYR A 136 0.96 -32.23 29.40
CA TYR A 136 2.22 -31.69 28.89
C TYR A 136 2.56 -32.17 27.48
N SER A 137 2.13 -33.38 27.09
CA SER A 137 2.25 -33.83 25.69
C SER A 137 1.41 -32.95 24.76
N LYS A 138 0.13 -32.72 25.10
CA LYS A 138 -0.77 -31.84 24.33
C LYS A 138 -0.24 -30.41 24.25
N GLN A 139 0.29 -29.87 25.35
CA GLN A 139 0.92 -28.53 25.36
C GLN A 139 2.14 -28.43 24.44
N LYS A 140 2.92 -29.51 24.32
CA LYS A 140 4.04 -29.58 23.39
C LYS A 140 3.55 -29.64 21.95
N GLU A 141 2.60 -30.51 21.65
CA GLU A 141 1.99 -30.63 20.31
C GLU A 141 1.38 -29.31 19.84
N GLN A 142 0.59 -28.64 20.70
CA GLN A 142 0.01 -27.32 20.41
C GLN A 142 1.09 -26.27 20.10
N ARG A 143 2.24 -26.33 20.80
CA ARG A 143 3.35 -25.42 20.54
C ARG A 143 4.03 -25.73 19.21
N ASP A 144 4.25 -27.01 18.91
CA ASP A 144 4.88 -27.43 17.67
C ASP A 144 4.00 -27.07 16.46
N GLU A 145 2.69 -27.26 16.56
CA GLU A 145 1.69 -26.86 15.57
C GLU A 145 1.67 -25.33 15.38
N PHE A 146 1.63 -24.57 16.47
CA PHE A 146 1.68 -23.11 16.42
C PHE A 146 2.96 -22.60 15.74
N GLU A 147 4.14 -23.14 16.09
CA GLU A 147 5.41 -22.73 15.47
C GLU A 147 5.52 -23.19 14.01
N ALA A 148 4.84 -24.27 13.61
CA ALA A 148 4.73 -24.66 12.20
C ALA A 148 3.89 -23.63 11.43
N ASP A 149 2.68 -23.31 11.90
CA ASP A 149 1.81 -22.30 11.29
C ASP A 149 2.48 -20.92 11.19
N MET A 150 3.20 -20.50 12.24
CA MET A 150 3.96 -19.25 12.23
C MET A 150 5.10 -19.24 11.18
N ARG A 151 5.76 -20.38 10.98
CA ARG A 151 6.78 -20.52 9.92
C ARG A 151 6.16 -20.47 8.54
N ASP A 152 5.04 -21.16 8.34
CA ASP A 152 4.32 -21.18 7.06
C ASP A 152 3.76 -19.81 6.71
N LYS A 153 3.14 -19.11 7.66
CA LYS A 153 2.69 -17.71 7.47
C LYS A 153 3.83 -16.78 7.06
N ARG A 154 5.00 -16.90 7.70
CA ARG A 154 6.19 -16.13 7.33
C ARG A 154 6.67 -16.46 5.93
N LYS A 155 6.74 -17.74 5.57
CA LYS A 155 7.16 -18.18 4.24
C LYS A 155 6.20 -17.65 3.17
N ASN A 156 4.90 -17.86 3.35
CA ASN A 156 3.87 -17.41 2.42
C ASN A 156 3.90 -15.89 2.22
N PHE A 157 4.12 -15.13 3.29
CA PHE A 157 4.25 -13.67 3.20
C PHE A 157 5.52 -13.24 2.44
N GLU A 158 6.67 -13.87 2.69
CA GLU A 158 7.91 -13.55 1.98
C GLU A 158 7.85 -13.92 0.50
N ASP A 159 7.24 -15.07 0.17
CA ASP A 159 7.02 -15.50 -1.22
C ASP A 159 6.09 -14.53 -1.95
N TYR A 160 5.01 -14.10 -1.30
CA TYR A 160 4.12 -13.05 -1.81
C TYR A 160 4.86 -11.72 -2.03
N ALA A 161 5.63 -11.25 -1.04
CA ALA A 161 6.37 -10.00 -1.13
C ALA A 161 7.42 -10.03 -2.24
N ARG A 162 8.06 -11.19 -2.46
CA ARG A 162 8.99 -11.40 -3.58
C ARG A 162 8.25 -11.33 -4.91
N ALA A 163 7.17 -12.08 -5.08
CA ALA A 163 6.37 -12.06 -6.31
C ALA A 163 5.92 -10.64 -6.69
N LYS A 164 5.45 -9.85 -5.72
CA LYS A 164 5.05 -8.46 -5.96
C LYS A 164 6.22 -7.53 -6.27
N THR A 165 7.39 -7.81 -5.69
CA THR A 165 8.61 -7.07 -6.03
C THR A 165 9.06 -7.37 -7.47
N ASP A 166 8.93 -8.62 -7.91
CA ASP A 166 9.27 -9.02 -9.27
C ASP A 166 8.29 -8.42 -10.29
N GLU A 167 6.98 -8.45 -10.01
CA GLU A 167 5.95 -7.79 -10.80
C GLU A 167 6.22 -6.28 -10.91
N PHE A 168 6.51 -5.62 -9.79
CA PHE A 168 6.91 -4.22 -9.78
C PHE A 168 8.16 -3.96 -10.62
N ASN A 169 9.20 -4.77 -10.48
CA ASN A 169 10.45 -4.60 -11.21
C ASN A 169 10.25 -4.72 -12.72
N GLN A 170 9.35 -5.59 -13.18
CA GLN A 170 9.01 -5.70 -14.60
C GLN A 170 8.34 -4.42 -15.10
N LEU A 171 7.26 -3.98 -14.44
CA LEU A 171 6.55 -2.76 -14.80
C LEU A 171 7.45 -1.52 -14.72
N HIS A 172 8.36 -1.49 -13.73
CA HIS A 172 9.28 -0.38 -13.49
C HIS A 172 10.31 -0.22 -14.61
N ARG A 173 10.76 -1.31 -15.23
CA ARG A 173 11.65 -1.27 -16.41
C ARG A 173 10.93 -0.61 -17.58
N ASP A 174 9.69 -0.99 -17.83
CA ASP A 174 8.89 -0.42 -18.92
C ASP A 174 8.52 1.04 -18.65
N TYR A 175 8.22 1.38 -17.39
CA TYR A 175 8.08 2.76 -16.95
C TYR A 175 9.34 3.59 -17.21
N THR A 176 10.51 3.07 -16.85
CA THR A 176 11.79 3.79 -17.02
C THR A 176 12.05 4.12 -18.49
N LYS A 177 11.81 3.16 -19.39
CA LYS A 177 11.91 3.39 -20.84
C LYS A 177 10.97 4.51 -21.30
N ARG A 178 9.69 4.42 -20.94
CA ARG A 178 8.67 5.44 -21.29
C ARG A 178 9.01 6.82 -20.72
N HIS A 179 9.53 6.87 -19.50
CA HIS A 179 9.97 8.10 -18.87
C HIS A 179 11.14 8.75 -19.65
N ASP A 180 12.13 7.96 -20.05
CA ASP A 180 13.29 8.47 -20.78
C ASP A 180 12.92 8.92 -22.21
N GLU A 181 12.04 8.18 -22.88
CA GLU A 181 11.46 8.57 -24.18
C GLU A 181 10.67 9.88 -24.07
N ASN A 182 9.81 10.02 -23.06
CA ASN A 182 9.05 11.24 -22.82
C ASN A 182 9.98 12.42 -22.49
N LYS A 183 11.03 12.20 -21.68
CA LYS A 183 12.03 13.22 -21.36
C LYS A 183 12.78 13.69 -22.62
N LYS A 184 13.14 12.77 -23.52
CA LYS A 184 13.76 13.10 -24.81
C LYS A 184 12.79 13.88 -25.71
N ALA A 185 11.56 13.42 -25.84
CA ALA A 185 10.52 14.10 -26.63
C ALA A 185 10.26 15.52 -26.12
N GLN A 186 10.21 15.72 -24.80
CA GLN A 186 10.09 17.06 -24.20
C GLN A 186 11.31 17.95 -24.48
N ALA A 187 12.53 17.39 -24.46
CA ALA A 187 13.72 18.14 -24.80
C ALA A 187 13.73 18.57 -26.27
N ASP A 188 13.33 17.68 -27.18
CA ASP A 188 13.26 17.96 -28.61
C ASP A 188 12.16 18.99 -28.93
N MET A 189 10.99 18.89 -28.29
CA MET A 189 9.92 19.89 -28.38
C MET A 189 10.37 21.27 -27.88
N LYS A 190 11.13 21.32 -26.77
CA LYS A 190 11.69 22.58 -26.26
C LYS A 190 12.68 23.20 -27.25
N LYS A 191 13.58 22.40 -27.85
CA LYS A 191 14.51 22.88 -28.88
C LYS A 191 13.77 23.42 -30.11
N GLN A 192 12.80 22.68 -30.65
CA GLN A 192 11.99 23.15 -31.78
C GLN A 192 11.23 24.44 -31.46
N THR A 193 10.71 24.57 -30.24
CA THR A 193 10.01 25.78 -29.80
C THR A 193 10.97 26.97 -29.70
N GLU A 194 12.18 26.75 -29.19
CA GLU A 194 13.23 27.78 -29.11
C GLU A 194 13.73 28.19 -30.51
N GLU A 195 13.90 27.25 -31.43
CA GLU A 195 14.26 27.52 -32.83
C GLU A 195 13.18 28.32 -33.56
N LYS A 196 11.91 27.93 -33.41
CA LYS A 196 10.77 28.69 -33.95
C LYS A 196 10.72 30.11 -33.38
N ARG A 197 10.99 30.26 -32.08
CA ARG A 197 11.06 31.58 -31.44
C ARG A 197 12.21 32.43 -31.99
N LYS A 198 13.40 31.84 -32.19
CA LYS A 198 14.56 32.52 -32.79
C LYS A 198 14.30 32.89 -34.26
N GLN A 199 13.65 32.03 -35.04
CA GLN A 199 13.26 32.33 -36.42
C GLN A 199 12.22 33.45 -36.48
N LEU A 200 11.20 33.41 -35.61
CA LEU A 200 10.22 34.48 -35.51
C LEU A 200 10.88 35.82 -35.16
N GLN A 201 11.80 35.82 -34.20
CA GLN A 201 12.55 37.04 -33.84
C GLN A 201 13.35 37.57 -35.03
N LYS A 202 14.09 36.71 -35.74
CA LYS A 202 14.84 37.11 -36.94
C LYS A 202 13.93 37.69 -38.02
N ASN A 203 12.74 37.10 -38.23
CA ASN A 203 11.77 37.59 -39.21
C ASN A 203 11.23 38.98 -38.80
N ILE A 204 10.93 39.18 -37.51
CA ILE A 204 10.51 40.49 -36.97
C ILE A 204 11.63 41.53 -37.15
N ASP A 205 12.88 41.16 -36.83
CA ASP A 205 14.03 42.07 -36.97
C ASP A 205 14.26 42.45 -38.44
N GLN A 206 14.14 41.49 -39.38
CA GLN A 206 14.21 41.74 -40.81
C GLN A 206 13.06 42.63 -41.32
N GLU A 207 11.84 42.39 -40.84
CA GLU A 207 10.68 43.23 -41.15
C GLU A 207 10.91 44.67 -40.67
N TYR A 208 11.41 44.83 -39.44
CA TYR A 208 11.75 46.13 -38.87
C TYR A 208 12.85 46.86 -39.66
N GLU A 209 13.91 46.15 -40.07
CA GLU A 209 14.96 46.70 -40.95
C GLU A 209 14.40 47.10 -42.32
N SER A 210 13.51 46.31 -42.90
CA SER A 210 12.89 46.61 -44.19
C SER A 210 11.97 47.84 -44.15
N ILE A 211 11.27 48.05 -43.02
CA ILE A 211 10.45 49.25 -42.76
C ILE A 211 11.36 50.46 -42.60
N ARG A 212 12.45 50.34 -41.83
CA ARG A 212 13.46 51.40 -41.66
C ARG A 212 14.10 51.84 -42.98
N GLN A 213 14.32 50.90 -43.91
CA GLN A 213 14.87 51.21 -45.24
C GLN A 213 13.86 51.88 -46.17
N LYS A 214 12.55 51.63 -46.01
CA LYS A 214 11.50 52.22 -46.84
C LYS A 214 11.08 53.62 -46.38
N ASP A 215 11.12 53.90 -45.08
CA ASP A 215 10.84 55.23 -44.51
C ASP A 215 11.85 55.57 -43.39
N PRO A 216 12.95 56.27 -43.69
CA PRO A 216 13.99 56.59 -42.70
C PRO A 216 13.57 57.65 -41.65
N THR A 217 12.39 58.26 -41.78
CA THR A 217 11.96 59.45 -41.01
C THR A 217 11.16 59.18 -39.74
N VAL A 218 10.88 57.93 -39.37
CA VAL A 218 9.95 57.64 -38.25
C VAL A 218 10.64 57.46 -36.88
N LEU A 219 11.97 57.32 -36.80
CA LEU A 219 12.65 56.97 -35.53
C LEU A 219 13.99 57.68 -35.30
N GLU A 220 14.15 58.93 -35.71
CA GLU A 220 15.10 59.78 -34.99
C GLU A 220 14.42 60.30 -33.72
N PRO A 221 15.00 60.13 -32.51
CA PRO A 221 14.58 60.96 -31.40
C PRO A 221 14.84 62.39 -31.86
N THR A 222 13.79 63.18 -32.03
CA THR A 222 13.89 64.60 -32.33
C THR A 222 14.77 65.23 -31.25
N GLY A 223 16.04 65.41 -31.58
CA GLY A 223 16.95 66.26 -30.86
C GLY A 223 16.37 67.65 -30.90
N LEU A 224 15.73 68.04 -29.79
CA LEU A 224 15.35 69.42 -29.53
C LEU A 224 16.66 70.20 -29.38
N GLY A 225 17.10 70.79 -30.50
CA GLY A 225 17.95 71.95 -30.48
C GLY A 225 17.11 73.17 -30.10
N GLN A 226 17.41 73.75 -28.95
CA GLN A 226 17.67 75.18 -28.74
C GLN A 226 18.35 75.39 -27.39
#